data_AF-A0AAN5D7D6-F1
#
_entry.id   AF-A0AAN5D7D6-F1
#
_cell.length_a   1.000
_cell.length_b   1.000
_cell.length_c   1.000
_cell.angle_alpha   90.00
_cell.angle_beta   90.00
_cell.angle_gamma   90.00
#
_symmetry.space_group_name_H-M   'P 1'
#
loop_
_entity.id
_entity.type
_entity.pdbx_description
1 polymer ?
#
loop_
_entity_poly.entity_id
_entity_poly.type
_entity_poly.pdbx_seq_one_letter_code
_entity_poly.pdbx_strand_id
1 'polypeptide(L)'
;KATSTDNIVLHQAEFKPLDYVMKARSYSLPEKFVKYEPNNAEQMDNRVEYEMDEEDLSWLEEENKRRELKKMKKIEEEEFELVVDRLEKKSYLKNPPLTAEESDDKHGGCCICGKAEFRDANVILYCGLCQIGVHQVCYGAHHVSEANWLCRKCKLAPEEVVRCELCPLRGGALKPTTEGKWADVSCAVWLPEVHIDNAIPFKAIEGVDEALRSSEQLRCSVCK
;
A
#
# COMPACT_ATOMS: atom_id res chain seq x y z
N LYS A 1 26.62 26.47 -15.05
CA LYS A 1 26.74 27.40 -16.20
C LYS A 1 25.73 26.93 -17.24
N ALA A 2 24.56 27.56 -17.30
CA ALA A 2 23.56 27.23 -18.30
C ALA A 2 24.09 27.59 -19.69
N THR A 3 24.12 26.64 -20.61
CA THR A 3 24.48 26.86 -22.01
C THR A 3 23.34 27.58 -22.70
N SER A 4 23.57 28.83 -23.10
CA SER A 4 22.65 29.65 -23.90
C SER A 4 22.35 28.94 -25.24
N THR A 5 21.08 28.80 -25.56
CA THR A 5 20.55 28.18 -26.79
C THR A 5 20.32 29.21 -27.91
N ASP A 6 20.95 30.38 -27.85
CA ASP A 6 20.59 31.56 -28.66
C ASP A 6 20.93 31.45 -30.15
N ASN A 7 21.39 30.30 -30.67
CA ASN A 7 21.79 30.15 -32.07
C ASN A 7 21.28 28.86 -32.76
N ILE A 8 20.28 28.17 -32.22
CA ILE A 8 19.67 27.03 -32.95
C ILE A 8 18.62 27.59 -33.92
N VAL A 9 19.04 27.85 -35.16
CA VAL A 9 18.11 28.15 -36.26
C VAL A 9 17.55 26.81 -36.75
N LEU A 10 16.32 26.48 -36.33
CA LEU A 10 15.60 25.32 -36.85
C LEU A 10 15.20 25.59 -38.30
N HIS A 11 15.64 24.74 -39.23
CA HIS A 11 15.19 24.79 -40.61
C HIS A 11 13.67 24.61 -40.67
N GLN A 12 12.98 25.50 -41.39
CA GLN A 12 11.55 25.34 -41.62
C GLN A 12 11.29 24.06 -42.42
N ALA A 13 10.38 23.23 -41.93
CA ALA A 13 9.96 22.03 -42.63
C ALA A 13 9.22 22.43 -43.92
N GLU A 14 9.76 22.03 -45.06
CA GLU A 14 9.07 22.13 -46.35
C GLU A 14 8.23 20.87 -46.57
N PHE A 15 6.93 21.04 -46.75
CA PHE A 15 6.01 19.96 -47.06
C PHE A 15 5.63 20.01 -48.53
N LYS A 16 5.85 18.90 -49.24
CA LYS A 16 5.34 18.73 -50.61
C LYS A 16 4.14 17.78 -50.56
N PRO A 17 2.95 18.20 -51.03
CA PRO A 17 1.83 17.28 -51.14
C PRO A 17 2.21 16.17 -52.14
N LEU A 18 2.05 14.93 -51.70
CA LEU A 18 2.15 13.77 -52.58
C LEU A 18 0.77 13.55 -53.22
N ASP A 19 0.72 13.51 -54.54
CA ASP A 19 -0.53 13.36 -55.32
C ASP A 19 -1.15 11.96 -55.22
N TYR A 20 -0.57 11.09 -54.38
CA TYR A 20 -1.08 9.76 -54.11
C TYR A 20 -1.09 9.47 -52.61
N VAL A 21 -2.17 8.85 -52.15
CA VAL A 21 -2.26 8.32 -50.80
C VAL A 21 -1.42 7.04 -50.76
N MET A 22 -0.35 7.02 -49.97
CA MET A 22 0.26 5.77 -49.50
C MET A 22 -0.82 5.00 -48.74
N LYS A 23 -1.54 4.09 -49.42
CA LYS A 23 -2.42 3.15 -48.74
C LYS A 23 -1.53 2.30 -47.86
N ALA A 24 -1.57 2.54 -46.56
CA ALA A 24 -1.02 1.62 -45.58
C ALA A 24 -1.54 0.23 -45.94
N ARG A 25 -0.62 -0.70 -46.24
CA ARG A 25 -1.02 -2.08 -46.45
C ARG A 25 -1.70 -2.51 -45.16
N SER A 26 -2.93 -2.99 -45.25
CA SER A 26 -3.64 -3.55 -44.12
C SER A 26 -2.89 -4.80 -43.68
N TYR A 27 -1.96 -4.62 -42.75
CA TYR A 27 -1.29 -5.73 -42.09
C TYR A 27 -2.24 -6.23 -41.00
N SER A 28 -2.85 -7.39 -41.23
CA SER A 28 -3.50 -8.14 -40.16
C SER A 28 -2.45 -9.02 -39.51
N LEU A 29 -2.12 -8.71 -38.24
CA LEU A 29 -1.24 -9.55 -37.44
C LEU A 29 -1.90 -10.94 -37.31
N PRO A 30 -1.29 -12.02 -37.82
CA PRO A 30 -1.94 -13.33 -37.74
C PRO A 30 -1.98 -13.81 -36.29
N GLU A 31 -3.17 -14.14 -35.78
CA GLU A 31 -3.41 -14.55 -34.37
C GLU A 31 -2.47 -15.65 -33.87
N LYS A 32 -2.05 -16.55 -34.76
CA LYS A 32 -1.12 -17.65 -34.48
C LYS A 32 0.29 -17.23 -34.04
N PHE A 33 0.65 -15.95 -34.13
CA PHE A 33 1.96 -15.43 -33.72
C PHE A 33 1.94 -14.65 -32.40
N VAL A 34 0.76 -14.51 -31.76
CA VAL A 34 0.66 -13.89 -30.43
C VAL A 34 0.28 -14.98 -29.43
N LYS A 35 1.28 -15.63 -28.85
CA LYS A 35 1.08 -16.50 -27.69
C LYS A 35 1.44 -15.70 -26.44
N TYR A 36 0.44 -15.11 -25.80
CA TYR A 36 0.61 -14.55 -24.46
C TYR A 36 0.61 -15.70 -23.47
N GLU A 37 1.78 -16.01 -22.92
CA GLU A 37 1.90 -16.87 -21.75
C GLU A 37 2.10 -15.95 -20.55
N PRO A 38 1.13 -15.87 -19.62
CA PRO A 38 1.34 -15.09 -18.41
C PRO A 38 2.51 -15.69 -17.65
N ASN A 39 3.43 -14.84 -17.20
CA ASN A 39 4.50 -15.26 -16.31
C ASN A 39 3.88 -15.95 -15.09
N ASN A 40 4.47 -17.06 -14.67
CA ASN A 40 4.04 -17.73 -13.44
C ASN A 40 4.43 -16.89 -12.20
N ALA A 41 3.84 -17.19 -11.05
CA ALA A 41 4.06 -16.42 -9.82
C ALA A 41 5.54 -16.35 -9.39
N GLU A 42 6.33 -17.39 -9.68
CA GLU A 42 7.76 -17.45 -9.35
C GLU A 42 8.60 -16.57 -10.30
N GLN A 43 8.24 -16.53 -11.59
CA GLN A 43 8.85 -15.65 -12.58
C GLN A 43 8.55 -14.18 -12.28
N MET A 44 7.33 -13.89 -11.80
CA MET A 44 6.95 -12.55 -11.36
C MET A 44 7.71 -12.14 -10.09
N ASP A 45 7.80 -13.02 -9.08
CA ASP A 45 8.55 -12.72 -7.85
C ASP A 45 10.05 -12.47 -8.11
N ASN A 46 10.63 -13.19 -9.08
CA ASN A 46 12.05 -13.07 -9.41
C ASN A 46 12.41 -11.82 -10.21
N ARG A 47 11.45 -11.15 -10.84
CA ARG A 47 11.71 -9.92 -11.60
C ARG A 47 11.92 -8.76 -10.62
N VAL A 48 13.03 -8.04 -10.74
CA VAL A 48 13.22 -6.78 -10.01
C VAL A 48 12.34 -5.70 -10.65
N GLU A 49 11.46 -5.09 -9.86
CA GLU A 49 10.50 -4.08 -10.31
C GLU A 49 10.89 -2.66 -9.91
N TYR A 50 11.70 -2.51 -8.86
CA TYR A 50 12.20 -1.22 -8.40
C TYR A 50 13.22 -0.65 -9.39
N GLU A 51 12.96 0.55 -9.91
CA GLU A 51 13.88 1.32 -10.74
C GLU A 51 14.34 2.54 -9.93
N MET A 52 15.66 2.72 -9.76
CA MET A 52 16.19 3.86 -9.02
C MET A 52 15.85 5.19 -9.68
N ASP A 53 15.42 6.17 -8.90
CA ASP A 53 15.24 7.54 -9.36
C ASP A 53 16.49 8.43 -9.14
N GLU A 54 16.40 9.70 -9.53
CA GLU A 54 17.51 10.65 -9.37
C GLU A 54 17.88 10.89 -7.90
N GLU A 55 16.91 10.83 -6.98
CA GLU A 55 17.13 11.02 -5.55
C GLU A 55 17.88 9.81 -4.97
N ASP A 56 17.47 8.60 -5.34
CA ASP A 56 18.13 7.34 -4.98
C ASP A 56 19.58 7.29 -5.47
N LEU A 57 19.84 7.70 -6.71
CA LEU A 57 21.19 7.74 -7.28
C LEU A 57 22.10 8.68 -6.49
N SER A 58 21.62 9.90 -6.20
CA SER A 58 22.35 10.88 -5.40
C SER A 58 22.67 10.34 -3.99
N TRP A 59 21.68 9.70 -3.36
CA TRP A 59 21.84 9.08 -2.05
C TRP A 59 22.86 7.93 -2.08
N LEU A 60 22.79 7.05 -3.09
CA LEU A 60 23.66 5.89 -3.23
C LEU A 60 25.12 6.32 -3.43
N GLU A 61 25.36 7.37 -4.21
CA GLU A 61 26.69 7.95 -4.37
C GLU A 61 27.28 8.45 -3.05
N GLU A 62 26.50 9.21 -2.27
CA GLU A 62 26.94 9.74 -0.98
C GLU A 62 27.23 8.61 0.02
N GLU A 63 26.33 7.63 0.09
CA GLU A 63 26.47 6.48 0.97
C GLU A 63 27.68 5.62 0.59
N ASN A 64 27.95 5.43 -0.71
CA ASN A 64 29.13 4.71 -1.18
C ASN A 64 30.43 5.44 -0.86
N LYS A 65 30.48 6.79 -0.94
CA LYS A 65 31.62 7.59 -0.45
C LYS A 65 31.83 7.37 1.05
N ARG A 66 30.75 7.32 1.85
CA ARG A 66 30.82 7.04 3.28
C ARG A 66 31.27 5.60 3.57
N ARG A 67 30.87 4.62 2.78
CA ARG A 67 31.28 3.21 2.89
C ARG A 67 32.75 3.03 2.55
N GLU A 68 33.25 3.75 1.55
CA GLU A 68 34.67 3.75 1.18
C GLU A 68 35.56 4.24 2.34
N LEU A 69 35.14 5.32 3.03
CA LEU A 69 35.84 5.79 4.25
C LEU A 69 35.88 4.73 5.36
N LYS A 70 34.85 3.88 5.44
CA LYS A 70 34.78 2.75 6.38
C LYS A 70 35.43 1.47 5.83
N LYS A 71 36.09 1.53 4.66
CA LYS A 71 36.70 0.39 3.96
C LYS A 71 35.70 -0.76 3.68
N MET A 72 34.45 -0.41 3.42
CA MET A 72 33.39 -1.36 3.04
C MET A 72 33.27 -1.43 1.52
N LYS A 73 32.72 -2.55 1.03
CA LYS A 73 32.38 -2.73 -0.39
C LYS A 73 31.34 -1.67 -0.82
N LYS A 74 31.51 -1.12 -2.02
CA LYS A 74 30.49 -0.29 -2.68
C LYS A 74 29.26 -1.15 -3.02
N ILE A 75 28.10 -0.54 -2.94
CA ILE A 75 26.85 -1.10 -3.43
C ILE A 75 26.73 -0.66 -4.89
N GLU A 76 26.56 -1.61 -5.80
CA GLU A 76 26.24 -1.32 -7.19
C GLU A 76 24.74 -1.00 -7.32
N GLU A 77 24.35 -0.29 -8.37
CA GLU A 77 22.95 0.11 -8.61
C GLU A 77 22.02 -1.12 -8.60
N GLU A 78 22.40 -2.22 -9.27
CA GLU A 78 21.58 -3.43 -9.31
C GLU A 78 21.45 -4.11 -7.95
N GLU A 79 22.46 -3.98 -7.07
CA GLU A 79 22.41 -4.52 -5.71
C GLU A 79 21.45 -3.70 -4.85
N PHE A 80 21.38 -2.38 -5.05
CA PHE A 80 20.42 -1.52 -4.37
C PHE A 80 18.99 -1.80 -4.82
N GLU A 81 18.72 -1.80 -6.14
CA GLU A 81 17.41 -2.10 -6.71
C GLU A 81 16.87 -3.45 -6.23
N LEU A 82 17.71 -4.49 -6.30
CA LEU A 82 17.34 -5.82 -5.85
C LEU A 82 17.01 -5.86 -4.35
N VAL A 83 17.76 -5.13 -3.51
CA VAL A 83 17.48 -5.11 -2.07
C VAL A 83 16.17 -4.38 -1.78
N VAL A 84 15.92 -3.23 -2.41
CA VAL A 84 14.70 -2.46 -2.20
C VAL A 84 13.49 -3.22 -2.70
N ASP A 85 13.52 -3.77 -3.92
CA ASP A 85 12.46 -4.62 -4.47
C ASP A 85 12.10 -5.78 -3.52
N ARG A 86 13.11 -6.46 -2.97
CA ARG A 86 12.88 -7.57 -2.03
C ARG A 86 12.32 -7.10 -0.70
N LEU A 87 12.66 -5.90 -0.24
CA LEU A 87 12.08 -5.30 0.96
C LEU A 87 10.62 -4.91 0.73
N GLU A 88 10.31 -4.30 -0.41
CA GLU A 88 8.96 -3.91 -0.78
C GLU A 88 8.03 -5.11 -0.93
N LYS A 89 8.45 -6.14 -1.67
CA LYS A 89 7.68 -7.38 -1.81
C LYS A 89 7.41 -8.05 -0.47
N LYS A 90 8.42 -8.12 0.42
CA LYS A 90 8.23 -8.64 1.78
C LYS A 90 7.29 -7.77 2.60
N SER A 91 7.38 -6.45 2.47
CA SER A 91 6.50 -5.49 3.14
C SER A 91 5.05 -5.69 2.69
N TYR A 92 4.82 -5.80 1.38
CA TYR A 92 3.52 -6.07 0.78
C TYR A 92 2.92 -7.40 1.26
N LEU A 93 3.70 -8.48 1.31
CA LEU A 93 3.21 -9.78 1.81
C LEU A 93 2.82 -9.74 3.29
N LYS A 94 3.55 -8.98 4.10
CA LYS A 94 3.27 -8.81 5.54
C LYS A 94 2.08 -7.87 5.78
N ASN A 95 1.94 -6.83 4.98
CA ASN A 95 0.92 -5.79 5.09
C ASN A 95 0.31 -5.51 3.72
N PRO A 96 -0.48 -6.45 3.15
CA PRO A 96 -1.10 -6.20 1.86
C PRO A 96 -2.07 -5.02 2.01
N PRO A 97 -2.02 -4.02 1.11
CA PRO A 97 -3.03 -2.97 1.07
C PRO A 97 -4.42 -3.62 0.94
N LEU A 98 -5.42 -2.96 1.53
CA LEU A 98 -6.78 -3.47 1.66
C LEU A 98 -7.46 -3.81 0.32
N THR A 99 -6.90 -3.37 -0.81
CA THR A 99 -7.44 -3.54 -2.15
C THR A 99 -6.29 -3.78 -3.14
N ALA A 100 -5.97 -5.05 -3.39
CA ALA A 100 -5.14 -5.47 -4.53
C ALA A 100 -5.96 -5.53 -5.83
N GLU A 101 -7.02 -4.73 -5.93
CA GLU A 101 -7.75 -4.49 -7.17
C GLU A 101 -7.65 -3.00 -7.47
N GLU A 102 -7.06 -2.72 -8.63
CA GLU A 102 -7.01 -1.42 -9.27
C GLU A 102 -8.40 -0.79 -9.30
N SER A 103 -8.68 0.11 -8.36
CA SER A 103 -9.80 1.04 -8.49
C SER A 103 -9.31 2.43 -8.11
N ASP A 104 -8.89 3.15 -9.15
CA ASP A 104 -9.07 4.59 -9.25
C ASP A 104 -10.40 4.99 -8.58
N ASP A 105 -10.37 6.05 -7.76
CA ASP A 105 -11.52 6.85 -7.31
C ASP A 105 -12.28 6.53 -6.01
N LYS A 106 -11.82 5.67 -5.08
CA LYS A 106 -12.51 5.51 -3.76
C LYS A 106 -11.66 5.47 -2.48
N HIS A 107 -10.42 5.95 -2.49
CA HIS A 107 -9.50 5.75 -1.37
C HIS A 107 -9.18 7.01 -0.56
N GLY A 108 -10.21 7.62 0.07
CA GLY A 108 -10.04 8.80 0.93
C GLY A 108 -10.98 8.86 2.14
N GLY A 109 -11.37 7.71 2.70
CA GLY A 109 -12.38 7.63 3.76
C GLY A 109 -11.98 6.78 4.97
N CYS A 110 -12.75 6.90 6.04
CA CYS A 110 -12.59 6.09 7.25
C CYS A 110 -13.01 4.64 6.99
N CYS A 111 -12.11 3.67 7.16
CA CYS A 111 -12.40 2.24 6.94
C CYS A 111 -13.33 1.62 7.99
N ILE A 112 -13.64 2.32 9.07
CA ILE A 112 -14.55 1.86 10.13
C ILE A 112 -16.00 2.22 9.80
N CYS A 113 -16.25 3.47 9.41
CA CYS A 113 -17.62 3.95 9.14
C CYS A 113 -17.94 4.05 7.64
N GLY A 114 -16.94 3.88 6.76
CA GLY A 114 -17.08 3.99 5.31
C GLY A 114 -17.28 5.42 4.79
N LYS A 115 -17.14 6.45 5.63
CA LYS A 115 -17.40 7.85 5.26
C LYS A 115 -16.11 8.63 5.02
N ALA A 116 -16.13 9.50 4.01
CA ALA A 116 -15.05 10.44 3.69
C ALA A 116 -15.26 11.85 4.29
N GLU A 117 -16.32 12.05 5.07
CA GLU A 117 -16.63 13.35 5.69
C GLU A 117 -15.56 13.74 6.71
N PHE A 118 -15.06 14.98 6.65
CA PHE A 118 -14.22 15.57 7.70
C PHE A 118 -15.02 16.63 8.46
N ARG A 119 -14.84 16.69 9.78
CA ARG A 119 -15.30 17.80 10.63
C ARG A 119 -14.11 18.26 11.46
N ASP A 120 -14.07 19.54 11.83
CA ASP A 120 -12.90 20.17 12.46
C ASP A 120 -12.41 19.47 13.75
N ALA A 121 -13.28 18.74 14.45
CA ALA A 121 -12.94 17.96 15.65
C ALA A 121 -12.90 16.42 15.44
N ASN A 122 -13.19 15.92 14.24
CA ASN A 122 -13.17 14.50 13.90
C ASN A 122 -12.51 14.30 12.52
N VAL A 123 -11.21 14.58 12.47
CA VAL A 123 -10.41 14.44 11.24
C VAL A 123 -10.15 12.97 10.93
N ILE A 124 -9.86 12.68 9.66
CA ILE A 124 -9.37 11.38 9.23
C ILE A 124 -7.85 11.35 9.43
N LEU A 125 -7.38 10.35 10.16
CA LEU A 125 -5.98 10.04 10.36
C LEU A 125 -5.57 8.95 9.39
N TYR A 126 -4.41 9.13 8.75
CA TYR A 126 -3.77 8.11 7.93
C TYR A 126 -2.55 7.54 8.67
N CYS A 127 -2.46 6.22 8.73
CA CYS A 127 -1.33 5.54 9.36
C CYS A 127 -0.08 5.64 8.47
N GLY A 128 1.02 6.18 8.98
CA GLY A 128 2.26 6.33 8.21
C GLY A 128 2.89 5.04 7.69
N LEU A 129 2.56 3.87 8.26
CA LEU A 129 3.12 2.58 7.84
C LEU A 129 2.19 1.73 6.98
N CYS A 130 0.90 1.66 7.34
CA CYS A 130 -0.06 0.78 6.64
C CYS A 130 -1.18 1.55 5.91
N GLN A 131 -1.12 2.89 5.92
CA GLN A 131 -1.99 3.80 5.17
C GLN A 131 -3.51 3.63 5.41
N ILE A 132 -3.93 2.97 6.50
CA ILE A 132 -5.35 2.93 6.86
C ILE A 132 -5.84 4.34 7.21
N GLY A 133 -6.98 4.73 6.65
CA GLY A 133 -7.71 5.95 6.98
C GLY A 133 -8.76 5.68 8.05
N VAL A 134 -8.72 6.40 9.17
CA VAL A 134 -9.73 6.29 10.24
C VAL A 134 -10.08 7.64 10.83
N HIS A 135 -11.35 7.86 11.15
CA HIS A 135 -11.74 9.00 11.98
C HIS A 135 -11.15 8.89 13.40
N GLN A 136 -10.74 10.02 13.98
CA GLN A 136 -10.24 10.07 15.35
C GLN A 136 -11.21 9.39 16.33
N VAL A 137 -12.50 9.73 16.24
CA VAL A 137 -13.54 9.18 17.12
C VAL A 137 -13.81 7.71 16.81
N CYS A 138 -13.86 7.32 15.53
CA CYS A 138 -14.13 5.92 15.15
C CYS A 138 -13.04 4.97 15.67
N TYR A 139 -11.78 5.41 15.71
CA TYR A 139 -10.67 4.58 16.21
C TYR A 139 -10.36 4.79 17.70
N GLY A 140 -10.98 5.78 18.34
CA GLY A 140 -10.65 6.21 19.70
C GLY A 140 -9.22 6.74 19.82
N ALA A 141 -8.74 7.47 18.80
CA ALA A 141 -7.44 8.13 18.82
C ALA A 141 -7.53 9.46 19.60
N HIS A 142 -6.77 9.56 20.69
CA HIS A 142 -6.71 10.76 21.53
C HIS A 142 -5.35 11.45 21.39
N HIS A 143 -5.33 12.79 21.47
CA HIS A 143 -4.11 13.63 21.38
C HIS A 143 -3.17 13.26 20.22
N VAL A 144 -3.58 13.55 18.99
CA VAL A 144 -2.72 13.39 17.82
C VAL A 144 -1.84 14.63 17.69
N SER A 145 -0.54 14.51 17.95
CA SER A 145 0.45 15.54 17.63
C SER A 145 0.67 15.61 16.11
N GLU A 146 0.96 16.79 15.58
CA GLU A 146 0.94 17.17 14.16
C GLU A 146 1.86 16.37 13.20
N ALA A 147 2.63 15.38 13.64
CA ALA A 147 3.46 14.58 12.72
C ALA A 147 3.36 13.07 12.96
N ASN A 148 2.98 12.38 11.88
CA ASN A 148 3.05 10.93 11.63
C ASN A 148 2.31 10.03 12.64
N TRP A 149 0.98 9.98 12.55
CA TRP A 149 0.17 9.06 13.34
C TRP A 149 0.40 7.60 12.88
N LEU A 150 0.56 6.70 13.85
CA LEU A 150 0.62 5.25 13.62
C LEU A 150 -0.55 4.55 14.33
N CYS A 151 -1.20 3.62 13.64
CA CYS A 151 -2.25 2.78 14.22
C CYS A 151 -1.69 1.82 15.29
N ARG A 152 -2.56 1.21 16.10
CA ARG A 152 -2.14 0.34 17.20
C ARG A 152 -1.38 -0.90 16.72
N LYS A 153 -1.81 -1.49 15.59
CA LYS A 153 -1.09 -2.59 14.91
C LYS A 153 0.34 -2.20 14.59
N CYS A 154 0.53 -1.09 13.89
CA CYS A 154 1.85 -0.63 13.48
C CYS A 154 2.74 -0.22 14.67
N LYS A 155 2.14 0.27 15.77
CA LYS A 155 2.88 0.62 17.00
C LYS A 155 3.36 -0.60 17.79
N LEU A 156 2.55 -1.65 17.88
CA LEU A 156 2.85 -2.81 18.74
C LEU A 156 3.44 -4.00 17.97
N ALA A 157 3.05 -4.17 16.72
CA ALA A 157 3.33 -5.33 15.89
C ALA A 157 3.62 -4.89 14.43
N PRO A 158 4.66 -4.06 14.20
CA PRO A 158 4.97 -3.54 12.86
C PRO A 158 5.30 -4.67 11.88
N GLU A 159 6.08 -5.66 12.32
CA GLU A 159 6.59 -6.74 11.47
C GLU A 159 5.76 -8.04 11.53
N GLU A 160 4.84 -8.14 12.49
CA GLU A 160 4.00 -9.33 12.64
C GLU A 160 2.77 -9.27 11.73
N VAL A 161 2.41 -10.44 11.21
CA VAL A 161 1.17 -10.63 10.46
C VAL A 161 0.07 -10.93 11.46
N VAL A 162 -0.65 -9.89 11.86
CA VAL A 162 -1.82 -10.01 12.73
C VAL A 162 -3.11 -10.03 11.91
N ARG A 163 -4.12 -10.74 12.39
CA ARG A 163 -5.42 -10.88 11.72
C ARG A 163 -6.54 -10.67 12.74
N CYS A 164 -7.70 -10.29 12.25
CA CYS A 164 -8.90 -10.28 13.06
C CYS A 164 -9.31 -11.72 13.39
N GLU A 165 -9.61 -12.02 14.65
CA GLU A 165 -10.15 -13.32 15.04
C GLU A 165 -11.62 -13.50 14.63
N LEU A 166 -12.34 -12.40 14.44
CA LEU A 166 -13.80 -12.40 14.19
C LEU A 166 -14.15 -12.49 12.70
N CYS A 167 -13.19 -12.30 11.80
CA CYS A 167 -13.44 -12.36 10.36
C CYS A 167 -12.20 -12.79 9.56
N PRO A 168 -12.36 -13.33 8.34
CA PRO A 168 -11.23 -13.73 7.51
C PRO A 168 -10.57 -12.56 6.76
N LEU A 169 -11.11 -11.34 6.89
CA LEU A 169 -10.61 -10.17 6.17
C LEU A 169 -9.24 -9.74 6.70
N ARG A 170 -8.33 -9.39 5.79
CA ARG A 170 -7.00 -8.88 6.13
C ARG A 170 -7.02 -7.35 6.16
N GLY A 171 -6.16 -6.77 6.98
CA GLY A 171 -6.05 -5.32 7.13
C GLY A 171 -7.09 -4.76 8.11
N GLY A 172 -7.52 -3.52 7.87
CA GLY A 172 -8.54 -2.85 8.67
C GLY A 172 -7.98 -2.14 9.89
N ALA A 173 -8.89 -1.63 10.73
CA ALA A 173 -8.55 -0.86 11.90
C ALA A 173 -8.41 -1.78 13.13
N LEU A 174 -7.28 -2.47 13.24
CA LEU A 174 -7.07 -3.46 14.29
C LEU A 174 -6.74 -2.85 15.66
N LYS A 175 -7.24 -3.50 16.72
CA LYS A 175 -6.91 -3.27 18.14
C LYS A 175 -6.65 -4.61 18.85
N PRO A 176 -5.80 -4.62 19.90
CA PRO A 176 -5.58 -5.81 20.70
C PRO A 176 -6.83 -6.18 21.48
N THR A 177 -7.03 -7.48 21.70
CA THR A 177 -8.08 -8.01 22.57
C THR A 177 -7.56 -8.23 23.99
N THR A 178 -8.45 -8.44 24.95
CA THR A 178 -8.08 -8.80 26.34
C THR A 178 -7.34 -10.11 26.46
N GLU A 179 -7.52 -11.01 25.50
CA GLU A 179 -6.89 -12.32 25.40
C GLU A 179 -5.53 -12.27 24.69
N GLY A 180 -5.04 -11.07 24.34
CA GLY A 180 -3.74 -10.89 23.67
C GLY A 180 -3.77 -11.16 22.17
N LYS A 181 -4.96 -11.27 21.57
CA LYS A 181 -5.14 -11.42 20.12
C LYS A 181 -5.48 -10.08 19.47
N TRP A 182 -6.01 -10.10 18.25
CA TRP A 182 -6.40 -8.90 17.50
C TRP A 182 -7.81 -9.02 16.94
N ALA A 183 -8.54 -7.91 16.95
CA ALA A 183 -9.84 -7.80 16.32
C ALA A 183 -9.95 -6.45 15.58
N ASP A 184 -10.70 -6.45 14.48
CA ASP A 184 -11.07 -5.23 13.76
C ASP A 184 -12.13 -4.47 14.57
N VAL A 185 -11.93 -3.16 14.72
CA VAL A 185 -12.91 -2.27 15.35
C VAL A 185 -14.26 -2.37 14.67
N SER A 186 -14.32 -2.56 13.34
CA SER A 186 -15.58 -2.77 12.63
C SER A 186 -16.29 -4.04 13.10
N CYS A 187 -15.57 -5.15 13.26
CA CYS A 187 -16.16 -6.39 13.79
C CYS A 187 -16.70 -6.20 15.22
N ALA A 188 -15.95 -5.47 16.06
CA ALA A 188 -16.36 -5.19 17.42
C ALA A 188 -17.57 -4.25 17.54
N VAL A 189 -17.79 -3.36 16.56
CA VAL A 189 -18.97 -2.49 16.52
C VAL A 189 -20.24 -3.24 16.10
N TRP A 190 -20.11 -4.23 15.20
CA TRP A 190 -21.25 -4.91 14.60
C TRP A 190 -21.64 -6.24 15.27
N LEU A 191 -20.77 -6.82 16.11
CA LEU A 191 -21.08 -8.02 16.88
C LEU A 191 -21.55 -7.65 18.29
N PRO A 192 -22.79 -8.01 18.69
CA PRO A 192 -23.36 -7.59 19.95
C PRO A 192 -22.67 -8.18 21.19
N GLU A 193 -21.99 -9.32 21.04
CA GLU A 193 -21.22 -9.96 22.12
C GLU A 193 -19.84 -9.32 22.33
N VAL A 194 -19.38 -8.50 21.38
CA VAL A 194 -18.06 -7.86 21.41
C VAL A 194 -18.21 -6.43 21.91
N HIS A 195 -17.32 -6.03 22.81
CA HIS A 195 -17.38 -4.73 23.47
C HIS A 195 -16.07 -3.96 23.27
N ILE A 196 -16.18 -2.66 23.06
CA ILE A 196 -15.06 -1.73 23.07
C ILE A 196 -15.21 -0.87 24.33
N ASP A 197 -14.17 -0.81 25.17
CA ASP A 197 -14.16 0.10 26.31
C ASP A 197 -14.40 1.53 25.82
N ASN A 198 -15.52 2.13 26.22
CA ASN A 198 -15.93 3.48 25.82
C ASN A 198 -15.02 4.56 26.42
N ALA A 199 -14.10 4.21 27.32
CA ALA A 199 -13.06 5.12 27.76
C ALA A 199 -12.08 5.39 26.60
N ILE A 200 -12.10 6.61 26.08
CA ILE A 200 -11.07 7.08 25.15
C ILE A 200 -9.76 7.30 25.93
N PRO A 201 -8.61 6.77 25.49
CA PRO A 201 -8.41 5.96 24.28
C PRO A 201 -8.88 4.50 24.47
N PHE A 202 -9.53 3.93 23.45
CA PHE A 202 -9.98 2.53 23.47
C PHE A 202 -8.79 1.61 23.78
N LYS A 203 -8.83 0.95 24.95
CA LYS A 203 -7.71 0.17 25.50
C LYS A 203 -7.59 -1.20 24.85
N ALA A 204 -8.68 -1.97 24.81
CA ALA A 204 -8.75 -3.30 24.22
C ALA A 204 -10.19 -3.62 23.78
N ILE A 205 -10.32 -4.64 22.92
CA ILE A 205 -11.60 -5.26 22.54
C ILE A 205 -11.86 -6.46 23.45
N GLU A 206 -13.07 -6.56 24.01
CA GLU A 206 -13.49 -7.62 24.94
C GLU A 206 -14.62 -8.46 24.35
N GLY A 207 -14.83 -9.68 24.87
CA GLY A 207 -15.96 -10.54 24.47
C GLY A 207 -15.76 -11.33 23.16
N VAL A 208 -14.53 -11.31 22.61
CA VAL A 208 -14.20 -12.00 21.35
C VAL A 208 -14.41 -13.51 21.44
N ASP A 209 -13.93 -14.14 22.52
CA ASP A 209 -14.08 -15.58 22.70
C ASP A 209 -15.55 -16.01 22.87
N GLU A 210 -16.39 -15.15 23.46
CA GLU A 210 -17.82 -15.41 23.59
C GLU A 210 -18.54 -15.29 22.25
N ALA A 211 -18.22 -14.26 21.46
CA ALA A 211 -18.73 -14.08 20.10
C ALA A 211 -18.38 -15.26 19.18
N LEU A 212 -17.15 -15.78 19.29
CA LEU A 212 -16.73 -16.95 18.52
C LEU A 212 -17.49 -18.22 18.90
N ARG A 213 -17.77 -18.41 20.20
CA ARG A 213 -18.58 -19.55 20.66
C ARG A 213 -20.05 -19.42 20.23
N SER A 214 -20.64 -18.23 20.31
CA SER A 214 -22.03 -18.02 19.90
C SER A 214 -22.24 -18.20 18.39
N SER A 215 -21.20 -17.93 17.59
CA SER A 215 -21.22 -18.01 16.13
C SER A 215 -20.61 -19.26 15.53
N GLU A 216 -20.15 -20.23 16.34
CA GLU A 216 -19.43 -21.44 15.88
C GLU A 216 -20.19 -22.28 14.85
N GLN A 217 -21.53 -22.26 14.91
CA GLN A 217 -22.40 -22.99 13.97
C GLN A 217 -22.87 -22.14 12.77
N LEU A 218 -22.56 -20.84 12.77
CA LEU A 218 -22.96 -19.93 11.71
C LEU A 218 -21.93 -19.99 10.58
N ARG A 219 -22.41 -20.00 9.34
CA ARG A 219 -21.56 -19.85 8.15
C ARG A 219 -21.85 -18.53 7.48
N CYS A 220 -20.79 -17.77 7.20
CA CYS A 220 -20.89 -16.53 6.48
C CYS A 220 -21.38 -16.79 5.05
N SER A 221 -22.49 -16.18 4.64
CA SER A 221 -23.04 -16.34 3.29
C SER A 221 -22.14 -15.76 2.19
N VAL A 222 -21.23 -14.84 2.55
CA VAL A 222 -20.33 -14.15 1.63
C VAL A 222 -19.06 -14.97 1.38
N CYS A 223 -18.33 -15.35 2.43
CA CYS A 223 -17.06 -16.07 2.28
C CYS A 223 -17.20 -17.60 2.29
N LYS A 224 -18.40 -18.12 2.56
CA LYS A 224 -18.74 -19.56 2.63
C LYS A 224 -17.81 -20.36 3.56
#